data_AF-A0A8X6NVK5-F1
#
_entry.id   AF-A0A8X6NVK5-F1
#
_cell.length_a   1.000
_cell.length_b   1.000
_cell.length_c   1.000
_cell.angle_alpha   90.00
_cell.angle_beta   90.00
_cell.angle_gamma   90.00
#
_symmetry.space_group_name_H-M   'P 1'
#
loop_
_entity.id
_entity.type
_entity.pdbx_description
1 polymer ?
#
loop_
_entity_poly.entity_id
_entity_poly.type
_entity_poly.pdbx_seq_one_letter_code
_entity_poly.pdbx_strand_id
1 'polypeptide(L)'
;MKTVLIFETGDGTFDESVLAIDKFSLFNVRSTAGDTRMGGEDFDYRVVVHFIEEFKLKHRKDLRYNQRAVRRLRIVCCTKSPLSSYSEVHE
;
A
#
# COMPACT_ATOMS: atom_id res chain seq x y z
N MET A 1 -18.21 21.50 -18.22
CA MET A 1 -18.38 20.52 -17.14
C MET A 1 -17.09 19.74 -17.06
N LYS A 2 -16.43 19.70 -15.89
CA LYS A 2 -15.21 18.92 -15.70
C LYS A 2 -15.53 17.72 -14.83
N THR A 3 -15.04 16.55 -15.20
CA THR A 3 -15.12 15.35 -14.36
C THR A 3 -13.74 15.09 -13.81
N VAL A 4 -13.64 14.93 -12.49
CA VAL A 4 -12.42 14.63 -11.75
C VAL A 4 -12.61 13.27 -11.12
N LEU A 5 -11.58 12.44 -11.21
CA LEU A 5 -11.52 11.17 -10.52
C LEU A 5 -10.52 11.30 -9.37
N ILE A 6 -10.98 11.02 -8.15
CA ILE A 6 -10.18 11.00 -6.94
C ILE A 6 -9.96 9.54 -6.58
N PHE A 7 -8.70 9.17 -6.39
CA PHE A 7 -8.27 7.89 -5.86
C PHE A 7 -7.50 8.13 -4.58
N GLU A 8 -7.93 7.48 -3.50
CA GLU A 8 -7.26 7.54 -2.20
C GLU A 8 -6.91 6.12 -1.77
N THR A 9 -5.63 5.91 -1.43
CA THR A 9 -5.12 4.65 -0.89
C THR A 9 -4.59 4.92 0.51
N GLY A 10 -5.32 4.47 1.53
CA GLY A 10 -4.87 4.48 2.92
C GLY A 10 -4.21 3.16 3.34
N ASP A 11 -3.79 3.07 4.60
CA ASP A 11 -3.13 1.87 5.14
C ASP A 11 -4.06 0.65 5.21
N GLY A 12 -5.38 0.82 5.17
CA GLY A 12 -6.32 -0.32 5.18
C GLY A 12 -7.53 -0.14 4.26
N THR A 13 -7.62 0.98 3.55
CA THR A 13 -8.79 1.33 2.74
C THR A 13 -8.35 1.84 1.38
N PHE A 14 -9.15 1.52 0.37
CA PHE A 14 -9.03 2.03 -0.97
C PHE A 14 -10.37 2.66 -1.34
N ASP A 15 -10.38 3.96 -1.63
CA ASP A 15 -11.57 4.71 -1.96
C ASP A 15 -11.41 5.41 -3.32
N GLU A 16 -12.41 5.28 -4.18
CA GLU A 16 -12.49 5.90 -5.49
C GLU A 16 -13.76 6.74 -5.58
N SER A 17 -13.63 8.00 -6.00
CA SER A 17 -14.75 8.93 -6.11
C SER A 17 -14.71 9.73 -7.41
N VAL A 18 -15.81 9.70 -8.16
CA VAL A 18 -15.98 10.53 -9.37
C VAL A 18 -16.73 11.80 -8.99
N LEU A 19 -16.12 12.95 -9.22
CA LEU A 19 -16.71 14.26 -8.99
C LEU A 19 -16.95 14.99 -10.31
N ALA A 20 -18.11 15.62 -10.43
CA ALA A 20 -18.42 16.54 -11.51
C ALA A 20 -18.41 17.97 -10.98
N ILE A 21 -17.61 18.83 -11.61
CA ILE A 21 -17.48 20.25 -11.30
C ILE A 21 -18.18 21.07 -12.40
N ASP A 22 -19.15 21.87 -11.98
CA ASP A 22 -19.86 22.79 -12.87
C ASP A 22 -19.20 24.18 -12.93
N LYS A 23 -19.65 25.03 -13.88
CA LYS A 23 -19.14 26.38 -14.12
C LYS A 23 -19.28 27.33 -12.93
N PHE A 24 -20.24 27.05 -12.05
CA PHE A 24 -20.44 27.79 -10.80
C PHE A 24 -19.67 27.18 -9.61
N SER A 25 -18.67 26.33 -9.89
CA SER A 25 -17.86 25.62 -8.88
C SER A 25 -18.68 24.77 -7.91
N LEU A 26 -19.84 24.28 -8.35
CA LEU A 26 -20.62 23.30 -7.60
C LEU A 26 -20.00 21.91 -7.79
N PHE A 27 -19.69 21.25 -6.68
CA PHE A 27 -19.14 19.89 -6.64
C PHE A 27 -20.26 18.88 -6.45
N ASN A 28 -20.47 18.02 -7.45
CA ASN A 28 -21.42 16.92 -7.36
C ASN A 28 -20.69 15.59 -7.39
N VAL A 29 -20.84 14.79 -6.34
CA VAL A 29 -20.35 13.41 -6.32
C VAL A 29 -21.26 12.57 -7.21
N ARG A 30 -20.69 11.96 -8.24
CA ARG A 30 -21.42 11.13 -9.21
C ARG A 30 -21.51 9.68 -8.75
N SER A 31 -20.43 9.17 -8.18
CA SER A 31 -20.32 7.80 -7.69
C SER A 31 -19.13 7.69 -6.75
N THR A 32 -19.26 6.84 -5.74
CA THR A 32 -18.18 6.43 -4.85
C THR A 32 -18.12 4.91 -4.84
N ALA A 33 -16.93 4.35 -4.95
CA ALA A 33 -16.65 2.93 -4.83
C ALA A 33 -15.39 2.77 -3.97
N GLY A 34 -15.13 1.55 -3.48
CA GLY A 34 -13.96 1.32 -2.65
C GLY A 34 -13.98 -0.03 -1.97
N ASP A 35 -12.82 -0.43 -1.45
CA ASP A 35 -12.64 -1.59 -0.59
C ASP A 35 -12.09 -1.14 0.76
N THR A 36 -12.87 -1.32 1.81
CA THR A 36 -12.49 -0.95 3.19
C THR A 36 -11.52 -1.92 3.84
N ARG A 37 -11.06 -2.93 3.08
CA ARG A 37 -10.16 -3.99 3.54
C ARG A 37 -8.93 -4.14 2.65
N MET A 38 -8.71 -3.23 1.71
CA MET A 38 -7.57 -3.27 0.81
C MET A 38 -6.77 -1.98 0.99
N GLY A 39 -5.52 -2.07 1.47
CA GLY A 39 -4.70 -0.90 1.77
C GLY A 39 -3.20 -1.17 1.94
N GLY A 40 -2.45 -0.18 2.42
CA GLY A 40 -1.00 -0.22 2.66
C GLY A 40 -0.53 -1.41 3.51
N GLU A 41 -1.32 -1.86 4.48
CA GLU A 41 -1.02 -3.02 5.33
C GLU A 41 -0.95 -4.33 4.53
N ASP A 42 -1.70 -4.46 3.43
CA ASP A 42 -1.62 -5.63 2.55
C ASP A 42 -0.29 -5.65 1.79
N PHE A 43 0.20 -4.48 1.37
CA PHE A 43 1.50 -4.34 0.75
C PHE A 43 2.61 -4.68 1.74
N ASP A 44 2.55 -4.13 2.95
CA ASP A 44 3.48 -4.44 4.03
C ASP A 44 3.50 -5.93 4.36
N TYR A 45 2.32 -6.56 4.43
CA TYR A 45 2.20 -7.99 4.66
C TYR A 45 2.89 -8.81 3.56
N ARG A 46 2.64 -8.49 2.28
CA ARG A 46 3.28 -9.19 1.15
C ARG A 46 4.80 -9.05 1.18
N VAL A 47 5.32 -7.87 1.46
CA VAL A 47 6.77 -7.62 1.57
C VAL A 47 7.38 -8.42 2.73
N VAL A 48 6.72 -8.46 3.89
CA VAL A 48 7.16 -9.24 5.04
C VAL A 48 7.17 -10.74 4.73
N VAL A 49 6.14 -11.25 4.07
CA VAL A 49 6.07 -12.67 3.66
C VAL A 49 7.21 -13.01 2.70
N HIS A 50 7.45 -12.17 1.69
CA HIS A 50 8.55 -12.35 0.75
C HIS A 50 9.91 -12.45 1.46
N PHE A 51 10.21 -11.54 2.40
CA PHE A 51 11.47 -11.60 3.15
C PHE A 51 11.58 -12.80 4.10
N ILE A 52 10.47 -13.27 4.66
CA ILE A 52 10.45 -14.49 5.47
C ILE A 52 10.81 -15.72 4.61
N GLU A 53 10.27 -15.79 3.40
CA GLU A 53 10.56 -16.87 2.45
C GLU A 53 12.01 -16.85 1.97
N GLU A 54 12.51 -15.68 1.55
CA GLU A 54 13.91 -15.48 1.17
C GLU A 54 14.89 -15.85 2.29
N PHE A 55 14.60 -15.43 3.53
CA PHE A 55 15.43 -15.77 4.68
C PHE A 55 15.42 -17.28 4.94
N LYS A 56 14.26 -17.94 4.79
CA LYS A 56 14.14 -19.39 4.93
C LYS A 56 14.98 -20.12 3.88
N LEU A 57 14.98 -19.67 2.63
CA LEU A 57 15.80 -20.26 1.56
C LEU A 57 17.30 -20.10 1.86
N LYS A 58 17.75 -18.90 2.24
CA LYS A 58 19.16 -18.58 2.44
C LYS A 58 19.76 -19.17 3.72
N HIS A 59 19.01 -19.17 4.81
CA HIS A 59 19.52 -19.54 6.13
C HIS A 59 18.94 -20.85 6.67
N ARG A 60 18.04 -21.52 5.92
CA ARG A 60 17.33 -22.75 6.33
C ARG A 60 16.65 -22.64 7.69
N LYS A 61 16.29 -21.41 8.10
CA LYS A 61 15.63 -21.10 9.37
C LYS A 61 14.34 -20.37 9.08
N ASP A 62 13.26 -20.82 9.69
CA ASP A 62 11.96 -20.22 9.49
C ASP A 62 11.70 -19.14 10.56
N LEU A 63 11.66 -17.88 10.13
CA LEU A 63 11.47 -16.74 11.03
C LEU A 63 10.08 -16.70 11.67
N ARG A 64 9.09 -17.41 11.12
CA ARG A 64 7.71 -17.41 11.62
C ARG A 64 7.61 -17.86 13.08
N TYR A 65 8.52 -18.72 13.53
CA TYR A 65 8.55 -19.21 14.91
C TYR A 65 9.15 -18.21 15.91
N ASN A 66 9.77 -17.12 15.43
CA ASN A 66 10.33 -16.07 16.29
C ASN A 66 9.51 -14.79 16.18
N GLN A 67 8.49 -14.67 17.04
CA GLN A 67 7.60 -13.51 17.07
C GLN A 67 8.34 -12.17 17.25
N ARG A 68 9.46 -12.14 18.00
CA ARG A 68 10.27 -10.92 18.17
C ARG A 68 10.97 -10.52 16.87
N ALA A 69 11.50 -11.48 16.13
CA ALA A 69 12.14 -11.25 14.83
C ALA A 69 11.12 -10.78 13.78
N VAL A 70 9.95 -11.42 13.73
CA VAL A 70 8.85 -11.03 12.83
C VAL A 70 8.37 -9.60 13.13
N ARG A 71 8.23 -9.22 14.41
CA ARG A 71 7.84 -7.85 14.78
C ARG A 71 8.87 -6.82 14.32
N ARG A 72 10.16 -7.10 14.45
CA ARG A 72 11.24 -6.21 13.96
C ARG A 72 11.22 -6.09 12.45
N LEU A 73 11.02 -7.21 11.74
CA LEU A 73 10.92 -7.24 10.29
C LEU A 73 9.74 -6.39 9.80
N ARG A 74 8.55 -6.54 10.42
CA ARG A 74 7.37 -5.72 10.13
C ARG A 74 7.65 -4.22 10.29
N ILE A 75 8.22 -3.79 11.42
CA ILE A 75 8.54 -2.38 11.64
C ILE A 75 9.45 -1.85 10.53
N VAL A 76 10.47 -2.61 10.13
CA VAL A 76 11.39 -2.19 9.07
C VAL A 76 10.73 -2.15 7.70
N CYS A 77 9.75 -3.01 7.42
CA CYS A 77 8.97 -2.97 6.18
C CYS A 77 8.02 -1.76 6.16
N CYS A 78 7.24 -1.53 7.22
CA CYS A 78 6.31 -0.41 7.33
C CYS A 78 7.02 0.95 7.32
N THR A 79 8.20 1.07 7.94
CA THR A 79 8.95 2.35 7.94
C THR A 79 9.72 2.60 6.66
N LYS A 80 9.86 1.58 5.81
CA LYS A 80 10.58 1.70 4.56
C LYS A 80 9.64 2.10 3.43
N SER A 81 9.54 3.41 3.27
CA SER A 81 9.15 4.09 2.02
C SER A 81 10.21 4.16 0.89
N PRO A 82 11.45 3.59 0.92
CA PRO A 82 12.49 3.94 -0.05
C PRO A 82 12.25 3.37 -1.45
N LEU A 83 11.35 2.39 -1.64
CA LEU A 83 10.99 1.92 -2.98
C LEU A 83 10.17 2.95 -3.78
N SER A 84 9.48 3.88 -3.10
CA SER A 84 8.78 4.98 -3.80
C SER A 84 9.76 6.02 -4.38
N SER A 85 11.01 6.06 -3.90
CA SER A 85 12.04 7.01 -4.34
C SER A 85 13.19 6.37 -5.12
N TYR A 86 13.22 5.03 -5.25
CA TYR A 86 14.23 4.32 -6.00
C TYR A 86 13.73 4.02 -7.42
N SER A 87 14.05 4.92 -8.35
CA SER A 87 14.23 4.55 -9.74
C SER A 87 15.58 3.83 -9.85
N GLU A 88 15.60 2.57 -10.28
CA GLU A 88 16.82 2.01 -10.87
C GLU A 88 17.14 2.85 -12.11
N VAL A 89 18.09 3.77 -11.97
CA VAL A 89 18.70 4.45 -13.12
C VAL A 89 19.57 3.39 -13.77
N HIS A 90 19.00 2.70 -14.74
CA HIS A 90 19.77 1.91 -15.69
C HIS A 90 20.61 2.88 -16.52
N GLU A 91 21.92 2.89 -16.27
CA GLU A 91 22.96 3.40 -17.18
C GLU A 91 23.44 2.28 -18.10
#